data_AF-A0A2V5RWZ9-F1
#
_entry.id   AF-A0A2V5RWZ9-F1
#
_cell.length_a   1.000
_cell.length_b   1.000
_cell.length_c   1.000
_cell.angle_alpha   90.00
_cell.angle_beta   90.00
_cell.angle_gamma   90.00
#
_symmetry.space_group_name_H-M   'P 1'
#
loop_
_entity.id
_entity.type
_entity.pdbx_description
1 polymer ?
#
loop_
_entity_poly.entity_id
_entity_poly.type
_entity_poly.pdbx_seq_one_letter_code
_entity_poly.pdbx_strand_id
1 'polypeptide(L)'
;MAIAMAALGADESPGEQPDSFDIEPPILKENLSEEPLLSTAAPDSDLGRLEKQLERAKKNAAGAEHLWKIGVLAKVEVEQRALKVVRLESDLANAQLARAKNDLAAQESQVAAGESTKDELEAAKATMAQLTEAVQAATAKRERAELDAAEANLRRQQKLLALGSAHKSDVNRAQEKLAELKSPKN
;
A
#
# COMPACT_ATOMS: atom_id res chain seq x y z
N MET A 1 47.70 12.60 47.51
CA MET A 1 47.32 13.37 48.72
C MET A 1 46.92 14.75 48.27
N ALA A 2 45.85 15.42 48.67
CA ALA A 2 44.65 15.09 49.44
C ALA A 2 43.74 16.34 49.33
N ILE A 3 42.41 16.14 49.21
CA ILE A 3 41.30 16.94 49.79
C ILE A 3 41.26 18.45 49.41
N ALA A 4 40.38 18.86 48.49
CA ALA A 4 39.00 19.33 48.69
C ALA A 4 38.84 20.60 49.55
N MET A 5 38.09 21.59 49.05
CA MET A 5 36.90 22.19 49.69
C MET A 5 36.40 23.42 48.93
N ALA A 6 35.08 23.48 48.82
CA ALA A 6 34.27 24.55 48.25
C ALA A 6 34.20 25.79 49.17
N ALA A 7 33.72 26.92 48.63
CA ALA A 7 32.52 27.64 49.11
C ALA A 7 32.54 29.14 48.73
N LEU A 8 31.36 29.60 48.27
CA LEU A 8 30.63 30.88 48.51
C LEU A 8 31.43 32.20 48.48
N GLY A 9 30.98 33.28 47.86
CA GLY A 9 29.62 33.72 47.54
C GLY A 9 29.48 35.21 47.91
N ALA A 10 28.78 35.98 47.07
CA ALA A 10 28.15 37.31 47.28
C ALA A 10 28.19 38.06 45.94
N ASP A 11 27.29 38.94 45.55
CA ASP A 11 25.88 39.28 45.83
C ASP A 11 25.54 40.36 44.78
N GLU A 12 24.28 40.73 44.67
CA GLU A 12 23.76 41.96 44.03
C GLU A 12 23.47 41.92 42.52
N SER A 13 22.19 41.68 42.21
CA SER A 13 21.53 42.06 40.97
C SER A 13 21.28 43.58 40.94
N PRO A 14 21.07 44.18 39.75
CA PRO A 14 19.69 44.63 39.51
C PRO A 14 19.20 44.35 38.09
N GLY A 15 18.01 43.75 38.04
CA GLY A 15 16.98 43.81 37.01
C GLY A 15 17.36 44.16 35.58
N GLU A 16 17.37 43.14 34.73
CA GLU A 16 16.79 43.21 33.38
C GLU A 16 16.26 41.80 33.07
N GLN A 17 14.94 41.69 32.92
CA GLN A 17 14.27 40.45 32.52
C GLN A 17 14.77 40.07 31.12
N PRO A 18 15.39 38.89 30.90
CA PRO A 18 15.42 38.35 29.56
C PRO A 18 13.99 37.91 29.24
N ASP A 19 13.37 38.56 28.25
CA ASP A 19 12.11 38.09 27.67
C ASP A 19 12.20 36.58 27.48
N SER A 20 11.30 35.87 28.16
CA SER A 20 11.10 34.44 27.97
C SER A 20 10.77 34.23 26.50
N PHE A 21 11.73 33.77 25.71
CA PHE A 21 11.50 33.28 24.38
C PHE A 21 10.71 31.97 24.48
N ASP A 22 9.40 32.09 24.75
CA ASP A 22 8.40 31.08 24.38
C ASP A 22 8.33 31.07 22.84
N ILE A 23 9.39 30.57 22.21
CA ILE A 23 9.33 30.19 20.80
C ILE A 23 8.64 28.83 20.81
N GLU A 24 7.32 28.87 20.70
CA GLU A 24 6.53 27.69 20.41
C GLU A 24 7.11 27.02 19.15
N PRO A 25 7.57 25.76 19.22
CA PRO A 25 8.10 25.10 18.04
C PRO A 25 6.99 25.05 16.99
N PRO A 26 7.27 25.43 15.73
CA PRO A 26 6.23 25.45 14.70
C PRO A 26 5.66 24.04 14.56
N ILE A 27 4.36 23.92 14.83
CA ILE A 27 3.62 22.66 14.66
C ILE A 27 3.76 22.25 13.19
N LEU A 28 4.57 21.22 12.95
CA LEU A 28 4.66 20.57 11.64
C LEU A 28 3.26 20.04 11.32
N LYS A 29 2.57 20.70 10.38
CA LYS A 29 1.28 20.25 9.88
C LYS A 29 1.44 18.79 9.44
N GLU A 30 0.83 17.91 10.23
CA GLU A 30 0.81 16.49 10.00
C GLU A 30 0.27 16.25 8.58
N ASN A 31 1.01 15.49 7.77
CA ASN A 31 0.48 14.94 6.53
C ASN A 31 -0.47 13.76 6.85
N LEU A 32 -1.43 13.96 7.75
CA LEU A 32 -2.51 13.04 8.04
C LEU A 32 -3.67 13.36 7.11
N SER A 33 -3.52 13.01 5.84
CA SER A 33 -4.67 12.73 5.00
C SER A 33 -5.15 11.31 5.30
N GLU A 34 -5.72 11.11 6.48
CA GLU A 34 -6.74 10.06 6.65
C GLU A 34 -8.05 10.64 6.15
N GLU A 35 -8.27 10.57 4.84
CA GLU A 35 -9.58 10.85 4.28
C GLU A 35 -10.27 9.51 4.02
N PRO A 36 -11.34 9.17 4.76
CA PRO A 36 -12.21 8.08 4.40
C PRO A 36 -13.18 8.60 3.33
N LEU A 37 -12.75 8.64 2.07
CA LEU A 37 -13.65 8.99 0.98
C LEU A 37 -14.21 7.74 0.31
N LEU A 38 -15.19 7.13 0.99
CA LEU A 38 -16.34 6.56 0.29
C LEU A 38 -17.23 7.71 -0.19
N SER A 39 -16.71 8.51 -1.11
CA SER A 39 -17.52 9.43 -1.89
C SER A 39 -17.58 8.83 -3.28
N THR A 40 -18.79 8.69 -3.81
CA THR A 40 -19.09 8.35 -5.21
C THR A 40 -18.37 9.32 -6.13
N ALA A 41 -17.10 9.02 -6.38
CA ALA A 41 -16.26 9.78 -7.26
C ALA A 41 -16.60 9.31 -8.68
N ALA A 42 -16.54 10.22 -9.66
CA ALA A 42 -16.69 9.82 -11.04
C ALA A 42 -15.72 8.65 -11.34
N PRO A 43 -16.09 7.65 -12.13
CA PRO A 43 -15.26 6.45 -12.37
C PRO A 43 -13.83 6.81 -12.81
N ASP A 44 -13.66 7.95 -13.49
CA ASP A 44 -12.38 8.49 -13.93
C ASP A 44 -11.50 9.00 -12.78
N SER A 45 -12.11 9.55 -11.74
CA SER A 45 -11.38 10.03 -10.56
C SER A 45 -10.85 8.89 -9.69
N ASP A 46 -11.52 7.74 -9.69
CA ASP A 46 -11.05 6.54 -8.98
C ASP A 46 -9.87 5.86 -9.69
N LEU A 47 -9.89 5.81 -11.03
CA LEU A 47 -8.75 5.34 -11.82
C LEU A 47 -7.50 6.18 -11.59
N GLY A 48 -7.62 7.51 -11.67
CA GLY A 48 -6.49 8.42 -11.43
C GLY A 48 -5.96 8.35 -10.00
N ARG A 49 -6.80 8.00 -9.01
CA ARG A 49 -6.37 7.72 -7.63
C ARG A 49 -5.58 6.42 -7.55
N LEU A 50 -6.06 5.34 -8.16
CA LEU A 50 -5.39 4.04 -8.19
C LEU A 50 -4.01 4.12 -8.87
N GLU A 51 -3.90 4.85 -9.99
CA GLU A 51 -2.63 5.09 -10.67
C GLU A 51 -1.61 5.80 -9.76
N LYS A 52 -2.03 6.88 -9.09
CA LYS A 52 -1.17 7.60 -8.13
C LYS A 52 -0.74 6.71 -6.97
N GLN A 53 -1.65 5.90 -6.44
CA GLN A 53 -1.34 4.95 -5.37
C GLN A 53 -0.37 3.88 -5.83
N LEU A 54 -0.54 3.35 -7.04
CA LEU A 54 0.35 2.36 -7.63
C LEU A 54 1.76 2.93 -7.81
N GLU A 55 1.88 4.14 -8.38
CA GLU A 55 3.18 4.80 -8.55
C GLU A 55 3.86 5.08 -7.21
N ARG A 56 3.10 5.51 -6.19
CA ARG A 56 3.63 5.66 -4.83
C ARG A 56 4.09 4.32 -4.25
N ALA A 57 3.33 3.25 -4.45
CA ALA A 57 3.67 1.92 -3.98
C ALA A 57 4.94 1.38 -4.66
N LYS A 58 5.08 1.55 -5.98
CA LYS A 58 6.30 1.20 -6.72
C LYS A 58 7.51 1.95 -6.20
N LYS A 59 7.41 3.27 -6.00
CA LYS A 59 8.49 4.07 -5.41
C LYS A 59 8.85 3.63 -3.99
N ASN A 60 7.87 3.23 -3.20
CA ASN A 60 8.07 2.75 -1.83
C ASN A 60 8.71 1.35 -1.76
N ALA A 61 8.36 0.48 -2.71
CA ALA A 61 8.97 -0.84 -2.88
C ALA A 61 10.38 -0.73 -3.47
N ALA A 62 10.62 0.27 -4.32
CA ALA A 62 11.95 0.59 -4.83
C ALA A 62 12.89 0.94 -3.66
N GLY A 63 14.03 0.28 -3.60
CA GLY A 63 14.99 0.45 -2.50
C GLY A 63 14.63 -0.24 -1.18
N ALA A 64 13.44 -0.82 -1.04
CA ALA A 64 13.06 -1.55 0.18
C ALA A 64 14.00 -2.74 0.46
N GLU A 65 14.48 -3.41 -0.59
CA GLU A 65 15.47 -4.49 -0.46
C GLU A 65 16.81 -3.98 0.11
N HIS A 66 17.27 -2.81 -0.33
CA HIS A 66 18.49 -2.20 0.20
C HIS A 66 18.31 -1.87 1.69
N LEU A 67 17.18 -1.25 2.05
CA LEU A 67 16.85 -0.92 3.44
C LEU A 67 16.79 -2.15 4.35
N TRP A 68 16.32 -3.30 3.84
CA TRP A 68 16.40 -4.56 4.58
C TRP A 68 17.84 -5.06 4.75
N LYS A 69 18.67 -4.99 3.70
CA LYS A 69 20.08 -5.43 3.75
C LYS A 69 20.90 -4.65 4.78
N ILE A 70 20.62 -3.35 4.94
CA ILE A 70 21.29 -2.51 5.94
C ILE A 70 20.62 -2.55 7.33
N GLY A 71 19.58 -3.37 7.50
CA GLY A 71 18.90 -3.57 8.79
C GLY A 71 17.91 -2.48 9.20
N VAL A 72 17.55 -1.57 8.29
CA VAL A 72 16.56 -0.50 8.57
C VAL A 72 15.13 -1.03 8.54
N LEU A 73 14.82 -1.94 7.61
CA LEU A 73 13.49 -2.55 7.50
C LEU A 73 13.53 -4.03 7.85
N ALA A 74 12.44 -4.52 8.44
CA ALA A 74 12.24 -5.95 8.60
C ALA A 74 11.93 -6.60 7.24
N LYS A 75 12.35 -7.86 7.05
CA LYS A 75 12.10 -8.59 5.80
C LYS A 75 10.60 -8.65 5.43
N VAL A 76 9.74 -8.78 6.45
CA VAL A 76 8.28 -8.82 6.30
C VAL A 76 7.76 -7.52 5.67
N GLU A 77 8.33 -6.36 6.02
CA GLU A 77 7.90 -5.07 5.46
C GLU A 77 8.26 -4.95 3.98
N VAL A 78 9.42 -5.47 3.57
CA VAL A 78 9.81 -5.51 2.15
C VAL A 78 8.85 -6.39 1.35
N GLU A 79 8.54 -7.57 1.85
CA GLU A 79 7.58 -8.49 1.24
C GLU A 79 6.18 -7.86 1.13
N GLN A 80 5.72 -7.17 2.19
CA GLN A 80 4.44 -6.47 2.19
C GLN A 80 4.38 -5.32 1.18
N ARG A 81 5.47 -4.54 1.04
CA ARG A 81 5.57 -3.47 0.03
C ARG A 81 5.49 -4.03 -1.39
N ALA A 82 6.18 -5.14 -1.66
CA ALA A 82 6.09 -5.83 -2.94
C ALA A 82 4.68 -6.36 -3.22
N LEU A 83 4.04 -7.00 -2.22
CA LEU A 83 2.67 -7.51 -2.35
C LEU A 83 1.66 -6.39 -2.60
N LYS A 84 1.85 -5.22 -1.97
CA LYS A 84 0.99 -4.05 -2.18
C LYS A 84 1.00 -3.57 -3.62
N VAL A 85 2.15 -3.59 -4.30
CA VAL A 85 2.24 -3.24 -5.73
C VAL A 85 1.39 -4.18 -6.57
N VAL A 86 1.53 -5.49 -6.37
CA VAL A 86 0.79 -6.50 -7.15
C VAL A 86 -0.73 -6.38 -6.93
N ARG A 87 -1.17 -6.10 -5.70
CA ARG A 87 -2.59 -5.86 -5.39
C ARG A 87 -3.12 -4.64 -6.15
N LEU A 88 -2.42 -3.52 -6.08
CA LEU A 88 -2.83 -2.29 -6.79
C LEU A 88 -2.81 -2.44 -8.31
N GLU A 89 -1.89 -3.23 -8.88
CA GLU A 89 -1.91 -3.56 -10.31
C GLU A 89 -3.18 -4.34 -10.70
N SER A 90 -3.57 -5.31 -9.89
CA SER A 90 -4.82 -6.07 -10.10
C SER A 90 -6.05 -5.19 -9.94
N ASP A 91 -6.08 -4.33 -8.93
CA ASP A 91 -7.21 -3.41 -8.69
C ASP A 91 -7.36 -2.39 -9.83
N LEU A 92 -6.25 -1.86 -10.34
CA LEU A 92 -6.23 -0.95 -11.49
C LEU A 92 -6.73 -1.63 -12.76
N ALA A 93 -6.26 -2.85 -13.06
CA ALA A 93 -6.73 -3.61 -14.23
C ALA A 93 -8.24 -3.87 -14.15
N ASN A 94 -8.75 -4.24 -12.96
CA ASN A 94 -10.18 -4.45 -12.74
C ASN A 94 -11.00 -3.16 -12.94
N ALA A 95 -10.51 -2.04 -12.44
CA ALA A 95 -11.15 -0.75 -12.61
C ALA A 95 -11.19 -0.31 -14.09
N GLN A 96 -10.12 -0.57 -14.85
CA GLN A 96 -10.08 -0.30 -16.29
C GLN A 96 -11.08 -1.15 -17.06
N LEU A 97 -11.19 -2.44 -16.73
CA LEU A 97 -12.21 -3.32 -17.33
C LEU A 97 -13.63 -2.87 -16.99
N ALA A 98 -13.88 -2.44 -15.74
CA ALA A 98 -15.18 -1.93 -15.33
C ALA A 98 -15.57 -0.66 -16.11
N ARG A 99 -14.61 0.26 -16.31
CA ARG A 99 -14.81 1.43 -17.16
C ARG A 99 -15.11 1.04 -18.61
N ALA A 100 -14.31 0.16 -19.21
CA ALA A 100 -14.51 -0.28 -20.59
C ALA A 100 -15.88 -0.96 -20.81
N LYS A 101 -16.40 -1.69 -19.81
CA LYS A 101 -17.76 -2.26 -19.87
C LYS A 101 -18.84 -1.17 -19.90
N ASN A 102 -18.69 -0.12 -19.10
CA ASN A 102 -19.63 1.01 -19.09
C ASN A 102 -19.58 1.78 -20.41
N ASP A 103 -18.37 2.03 -20.93
CA ASP A 103 -18.16 2.73 -22.20
C ASP A 103 -18.75 1.93 -23.36
N LEU A 104 -18.60 0.59 -23.36
CA LEU A 104 -19.20 -0.28 -24.37
C LEU A 104 -20.75 -0.20 -24.34
N ALA A 105 -21.37 -0.23 -23.16
CA ALA A 105 -22.82 -0.12 -23.02
C ALA A 105 -23.35 1.25 -23.52
N ALA A 106 -22.60 2.33 -23.25
CA ALA A 106 -22.92 3.65 -23.79
C ALA A 106 -22.79 3.68 -25.33
N GLN A 107 -21.75 3.04 -25.87
CA GLN A 107 -21.50 3.00 -27.30
C GLN A 107 -22.52 2.13 -28.06
N GLU A 108 -22.98 1.02 -27.47
CA GLU A 108 -24.09 0.22 -28.00
C GLU A 108 -25.38 1.06 -28.13
N SER A 109 -25.64 1.92 -27.14
CA SER A 109 -26.80 2.83 -27.16
C SER A 109 -26.67 3.89 -28.26
N GLN A 110 -25.48 4.44 -28.48
CA GLN A 110 -25.20 5.41 -29.54
C GLN A 110 -25.31 4.78 -30.94
N VAL A 111 -24.86 3.53 -31.12
CA VAL A 111 -25.03 2.81 -32.40
C VAL A 111 -26.51 2.59 -32.67
N ALA A 112 -27.31 2.23 -31.66
CA ALA A 112 -28.75 2.08 -31.79
C ALA A 112 -29.47 3.40 -32.14
N ALA A 113 -28.95 4.53 -31.65
CA ALA A 113 -29.41 5.87 -32.02
C ALA A 113 -28.90 6.35 -33.40
N GLY A 114 -27.97 5.62 -34.03
CA GLY A 114 -27.33 5.99 -35.30
C GLY A 114 -26.27 7.08 -35.17
N GLU A 115 -25.83 7.39 -33.94
CA GLU A 115 -24.86 8.45 -33.63
C GLU A 115 -23.40 7.98 -33.69
N SER A 116 -23.16 6.66 -33.68
CA SER A 116 -21.82 6.06 -33.79
C SER A 116 -21.78 4.93 -34.80
N THR A 117 -20.58 4.58 -35.26
CA THR A 117 -20.39 3.58 -36.30
C THR A 117 -20.26 2.16 -35.71
N LYS A 118 -20.63 1.15 -36.49
CA LYS A 118 -20.43 -0.26 -36.11
C LYS A 118 -18.94 -0.58 -35.93
N ASP A 119 -18.07 0.07 -36.69
CA ASP A 119 -16.61 -0.14 -36.62
C ASP A 119 -16.05 0.35 -35.28
N GLU A 120 -16.55 1.46 -34.74
CA GLU A 120 -16.17 1.95 -33.42
C GLU A 120 -16.64 1.01 -32.30
N LEU A 121 -17.84 0.42 -32.44
CA LEU A 121 -18.34 -0.58 -31.50
C LEU A 121 -17.47 -1.86 -31.50
N GLU A 122 -17.06 -2.33 -32.68
CA GLU A 122 -16.15 -3.47 -32.78
C GLU A 122 -14.75 -3.16 -32.19
N ALA A 123 -14.24 -1.94 -32.38
CA ALA A 123 -13.00 -1.50 -31.72
C ALA A 123 -13.12 -1.46 -30.19
N ALA A 124 -14.26 -1.02 -29.65
CA ALA A 124 -14.52 -1.04 -28.21
C ALA A 124 -14.60 -2.47 -27.65
N LYS A 125 -15.24 -3.41 -28.37
CA LYS A 125 -15.26 -4.84 -28.01
C LYS A 125 -13.85 -5.45 -28.01
N ALA A 126 -13.04 -5.13 -29.01
CA ALA A 126 -11.65 -5.59 -29.08
C ALA A 126 -10.83 -5.08 -27.88
N THR A 127 -11.02 -3.82 -27.49
CA THR A 127 -10.38 -3.22 -26.31
C THR A 127 -10.83 -3.92 -25.02
N MET A 128 -12.13 -4.21 -24.90
CA MET A 128 -12.66 -4.96 -23.74
C MET A 128 -12.08 -6.37 -23.65
N ALA A 129 -11.88 -7.06 -24.78
CA ALA A 129 -11.26 -8.38 -24.80
C ALA A 129 -9.80 -8.31 -24.29
N GLN A 130 -9.01 -7.35 -24.76
CA GLN A 130 -7.64 -7.12 -24.29
C GLN A 130 -7.58 -6.81 -22.78
N LEU A 131 -8.48 -5.95 -22.29
CA LEU A 131 -8.56 -5.63 -20.86
C LEU A 131 -9.01 -6.83 -20.01
N THR A 132 -9.84 -7.71 -20.57
CA THR A 132 -10.24 -8.96 -19.89
C THR A 132 -9.05 -9.89 -19.73
N GLU A 133 -8.24 -10.06 -20.77
CA GLU A 133 -6.99 -10.84 -20.69
C GLU A 133 -6.01 -10.22 -19.68
N ALA A 134 -5.86 -8.89 -19.69
CA ALA A 134 -5.00 -8.18 -18.75
C ALA A 134 -5.45 -8.37 -17.29
N VAL A 135 -6.77 -8.34 -17.03
CA VAL A 135 -7.35 -8.62 -15.71
C VAL A 135 -7.07 -10.06 -15.28
N GLN A 136 -7.24 -11.04 -16.16
CA GLN A 136 -6.95 -12.44 -15.84
C GLN A 136 -5.47 -12.62 -15.48
N ALA A 137 -4.57 -12.04 -16.27
CA ALA A 137 -3.13 -12.08 -16.01
C ALA A 137 -2.77 -11.40 -14.68
N ALA A 138 -3.33 -10.22 -14.39
CA ALA A 138 -3.09 -9.49 -13.15
C ALA A 138 -3.67 -10.22 -11.93
N THR A 139 -4.83 -10.85 -12.08
CA THR A 139 -5.46 -11.67 -11.03
C THR A 139 -4.62 -12.90 -10.74
N ALA A 140 -4.19 -13.65 -11.76
CA ALA A 140 -3.31 -14.80 -11.59
C ALA A 140 -1.97 -14.41 -10.93
N LYS A 141 -1.40 -13.26 -11.33
CA LYS A 141 -0.18 -12.71 -10.71
C LYS A 141 -0.41 -12.40 -9.22
N ARG A 142 -1.54 -11.77 -8.88
CA ARG A 142 -1.91 -11.47 -7.49
C ARG A 142 -2.09 -12.73 -6.67
N GLU A 143 -2.83 -13.72 -7.16
CA GLU A 143 -3.08 -14.97 -6.45
C GLU A 143 -1.78 -15.71 -6.16
N ARG A 144 -0.90 -15.79 -7.16
CA ARG A 144 0.44 -16.36 -6.98
C ARG A 144 1.25 -15.60 -5.92
N ALA A 145 1.27 -14.26 -5.98
CA ALA A 145 1.99 -13.45 -5.01
C ALA A 145 1.43 -13.60 -3.58
N GLU A 146 0.11 -13.73 -3.42
CA GLU A 146 -0.53 -13.96 -2.12
C GLU A 146 -0.20 -15.35 -1.56
N LEU A 147 -0.17 -16.38 -2.41
CA LEU A 147 0.27 -17.73 -2.04
C LEU A 147 1.75 -17.73 -1.61
N ASP A 148 2.64 -17.16 -2.41
CA ASP A 148 4.08 -17.09 -2.11
C ASP A 148 4.33 -16.35 -0.78
N ALA A 149 3.60 -15.25 -0.52
CA ALA A 149 3.68 -14.51 0.73
C ALA A 149 3.17 -15.32 1.93
N ALA A 150 2.07 -16.05 1.78
CA ALA A 150 1.53 -16.91 2.83
C ALA A 150 2.47 -18.09 3.15
N GLU A 151 3.09 -18.71 2.14
CA GLU A 151 4.09 -19.76 2.33
C GLU A 151 5.35 -19.22 3.03
N ALA A 152 5.83 -18.05 2.63
CA ALA A 152 6.97 -17.39 3.29
C ALA A 152 6.67 -17.09 4.76
N ASN A 153 5.46 -16.63 5.07
CA ASN A 153 5.03 -16.39 6.44
C ASN A 153 4.96 -17.70 7.25
N LEU A 154 4.37 -18.77 6.71
CA LEU A 154 4.30 -20.07 7.39
C LEU A 154 5.71 -20.58 7.74
N ARG A 155 6.63 -20.57 6.78
CA ARG A 155 8.03 -20.98 7.01
C ARG A 155 8.70 -20.16 8.12
N ARG A 156 8.40 -18.86 8.17
CA ARG A 156 8.92 -17.95 9.22
C ARG A 156 8.35 -18.30 10.59
N GLN A 157 7.05 -18.50 10.70
CA GLN A 157 6.39 -18.87 11.97
C GLN A 157 6.89 -20.22 12.49
N GLN A 158 7.07 -21.21 11.60
CA GLN A 158 7.66 -22.50 11.96
C GLN A 158 9.09 -22.34 12.50
N LYS A 159 9.91 -21.49 11.87
CA LYS A 159 11.27 -21.20 12.34
C LYS A 159 11.26 -20.50 13.70
N LEU A 160 10.39 -19.51 13.90
CA LEU A 160 10.28 -18.82 15.19
C LEU A 160 9.79 -19.77 16.30
N LEU A 161 8.85 -20.65 16.00
CA LEU A 161 8.40 -21.68 16.94
C LEU A 161 9.54 -22.62 17.32
N ALA A 162 10.36 -23.06 16.36
CA ALA A 162 11.53 -23.89 16.63
C ALA A 162 12.59 -23.20 17.50
N LEU A 163 12.67 -21.87 17.42
CA LEU A 163 13.54 -21.04 18.27
C LEU A 163 12.91 -20.67 19.62
N GLY A 164 11.66 -21.08 19.87
CA GLY A 164 10.92 -20.75 21.09
C GLY A 164 10.41 -19.31 21.16
N SER A 165 10.43 -18.57 20.04
CA SER A 165 10.05 -17.15 19.96
C SER A 165 8.67 -16.89 19.36
N ALA A 166 7.94 -17.94 18.97
CA ALA A 166 6.55 -17.87 18.54
C ALA A 166 5.71 -18.98 19.19
N HIS A 167 4.39 -18.85 19.12
CA HIS A 167 3.45 -19.82 19.67
C HIS A 167 2.90 -20.76 18.59
N LYS A 168 2.40 -21.92 19.01
CA LYS A 168 1.72 -22.87 18.11
C LYS A 168 0.51 -22.24 17.40
N SER A 169 -0.18 -21.31 18.06
CA SER A 169 -1.28 -20.55 17.49
C SER A 169 -0.87 -19.72 16.27
N ASP A 170 0.36 -19.20 16.23
CA ASP A 170 0.83 -18.36 15.12
C ASP A 170 1.07 -19.21 13.87
N VAL A 171 1.62 -20.42 14.06
CA VAL A 171 1.76 -21.42 12.99
C VAL A 171 0.39 -21.87 12.48
N ASN A 172 -0.55 -22.18 13.38
CA ASN A 172 -1.90 -22.60 12.99
C ASN A 172 -2.60 -21.52 12.16
N ARG A 173 -2.57 -20.25 12.58
CA ARG A 173 -3.13 -19.14 11.81
C ARG A 173 -2.48 -18.99 10.42
N ALA A 174 -1.17 -19.17 10.33
CA ALA A 174 -0.46 -19.11 9.05
C ALA A 174 -0.84 -20.30 8.13
N GLN A 175 -1.07 -21.49 8.69
CA GLN A 175 -1.55 -22.65 7.95
C GLN A 175 -2.98 -22.47 7.47
N GLU A 176 -3.89 -21.99 8.34
CA GLU A 176 -5.28 -21.66 7.99
C GLU A 176 -5.31 -20.66 6.83
N LYS A 177 -4.49 -19.61 6.89
CA LYS A 177 -4.45 -18.62 5.81
C LYS A 177 -3.95 -19.20 4.49
N LEU A 178 -2.95 -20.07 4.54
CA LEU A 178 -2.45 -20.76 3.34
C LEU A 178 -3.49 -21.72 2.76
N ALA A 179 -4.23 -22.42 3.62
CA ALA A 179 -5.30 -23.32 3.21
C ALA A 179 -6.48 -22.55 2.57
N GLU A 180 -6.86 -21.41 3.15
CA GLU A 180 -7.88 -20.52 2.60
C GLU A 180 -7.51 -20.08 1.17
N LEU A 181 -6.25 -19.67 0.94
CA LEU A 181 -5.79 -19.22 -0.37
C LEU A 181 -5.65 -20.35 -1.40
N LYS A 182 -5.43 -21.59 -0.96
CA LYS A 182 -5.36 -22.78 -1.82
C LYS A 182 -6.72 -23.40 -2.11
N SER A 183 -7.74 -23.03 -1.33
CA SER A 183 -9.09 -23.52 -1.55
C SER A 183 -9.64 -22.94 -2.86
N PRO A 184 -10.34 -23.73 -3.68
CA PRO A 184 -10.95 -23.22 -4.89
C PRO A 184 -11.92 -22.09 -4.51
N LYS A 185 -11.77 -20.93 -5.16
CA LYS A 185 -12.74 -19.84 -5.05
C LYS A 185 -13.98 -20.26 -5.86
N ASN A 186 -15.04 -20.61 -5.15
CA ASN A 186 -16.37 -20.89 -5.74
C ASN A 186 -16.98 -19.61 -6.32
#